data_AF-Q480T1-F1
#
_entry.id   AF-Q480T1-F1
#
_cell.length_a   1.000
_cell.length_b   1.000
_cell.length_c   1.000
_cell.angle_alpha   90.00
_cell.angle_beta   90.00
_cell.angle_gamma   90.00
#
_symmetry.space_group_name_H-M   'P 1'
#
loop_
_entity.id
_entity.type
_entity.pdbx_description
1 polymer ?
#
loop_
_entity_poly.entity_id
_entity_poly.type
_entity_poly.pdbx_seq_one_letter_code
_entity_poly.pdbx_strand_id
1 'polypeptide(L)'
;MSKILMLLILGVLISFNVTAEESTEKNNDCSSFNTSETTIFKGSYSSGKIYGEALCQFYTGHEQSPTFEELTRLSNVWQAQLLLESAALIQLVPNLATYPSILNNSFINDYPVTTVTSKGSDQLSIKNENTVIRSVFSDRSACGNSFGNNMNCREIISNYTSVANLPAEPIKTIQSGNALKQLNLYSKQWQNYYTKARSQTFIDILLNSYLNRKDYQKGQPVSPPSEQWFALHPSIVLEYVDGATDGEQFKEALVVEWFGYNNWDSSLPLGVSLVTLYSDRASVDDVGHGLMFHVDNNYSIGVTKHDDEAGIFITVDLLKLFEDKQSNYKRQVSKIKEYLN
;
A
#
# COMPACT_ATOMS: atom_id res chain seq x y z
N MET A 1 7.41 25.43 -18.20
CA MET A 1 7.31 24.02 -17.74
C MET A 1 6.73 24.03 -16.33
N SER A 2 5.47 23.61 -16.17
CA SER A 2 4.69 23.84 -14.95
C SER A 2 5.14 22.96 -13.79
N LYS A 3 5.17 23.51 -12.56
CA LYS A 3 5.43 22.81 -11.29
C LYS A 3 4.57 21.54 -11.11
N ILE A 4 3.43 21.45 -11.82
CA ILE A 4 2.54 20.30 -11.86
C ILE A 4 3.18 19.08 -12.54
N LEU A 5 4.00 19.27 -13.58
CA LEU A 5 4.68 18.17 -14.27
C LEU A 5 5.80 17.56 -13.40
N MET A 6 6.45 18.38 -12.58
CA MET A 6 7.47 17.93 -11.62
C MET A 6 6.87 17.21 -10.42
N LEU A 7 5.66 17.61 -9.97
CA LEU A 7 4.87 16.90 -8.95
C LEU A 7 4.28 15.57 -9.46
N LEU A 8 3.95 15.46 -10.75
CA LEU A 8 3.51 14.20 -11.38
C LEU A 8 4.63 13.17 -11.49
N ILE A 9 5.86 13.60 -11.78
CA ILE A 9 7.04 12.71 -11.78
C ILE A 9 7.40 12.26 -10.36
N LEU A 10 7.10 13.08 -9.35
CA LEU A 10 7.34 12.79 -7.93
C LEU A 10 6.25 11.88 -7.33
N GLY A 11 5.00 12.03 -7.76
CA GLY A 11 3.85 11.24 -7.30
C GLY A 11 3.85 9.79 -7.79
N VAL A 12 4.56 9.49 -8.86
CA VAL A 12 4.71 8.11 -9.39
C VAL A 12 5.67 7.26 -8.55
N LEU A 13 6.54 7.88 -7.74
CA LEU A 13 7.60 7.19 -6.99
C LEU A 13 7.18 6.75 -5.58
N ILE A 14 5.88 6.80 -5.26
CA ILE A 14 5.36 6.64 -3.90
C ILE A 14 4.43 5.43 -3.80
N SER A 15 4.95 4.21 -3.54
CA SER A 15 4.15 3.11 -2.98
C SER A 15 4.88 2.21 -1.98
N PHE A 16 4.22 2.11 -0.82
CA PHE A 16 4.53 1.71 0.55
C PHE A 16 5.31 0.42 0.83
N ASN A 17 5.99 0.38 1.99
CA ASN A 17 6.62 -0.80 2.58
C ASN A 17 6.08 -1.05 4.00
N VAL A 18 5.51 -2.22 4.24
CA VAL A 18 5.36 -2.83 5.57
C VAL A 18 6.09 -4.17 5.50
N THR A 19 6.95 -4.43 6.46
CA THR A 19 7.75 -5.65 6.57
C THR A 19 6.85 -6.87 6.66
N ALA A 20 7.14 -7.87 5.82
CA ALA A 20 6.53 -9.19 5.87
C ALA A 20 6.95 -9.90 7.17
N GLU A 21 6.07 -9.85 8.16
CA GLU A 21 6.06 -10.79 9.27
C GLU A 21 4.81 -11.67 9.08
N GLU A 22 5.00 -12.98 9.27
CA GLU A 22 4.10 -14.08 8.92
C GLU A 22 2.62 -13.78 9.19
N SER A 23 1.85 -13.52 8.12
CA SER A 23 0.39 -13.48 8.17
C SER A 23 -0.21 -14.75 7.56
N THR A 24 0.27 -15.90 8.00
CA THR A 24 -0.43 -17.17 7.82
C THR A 24 -1.58 -17.22 8.85
N GLU A 25 -2.81 -17.30 8.33
CA GLU A 25 -3.95 -17.92 9.04
C GLU A 25 -4.55 -17.30 10.32
N LYS A 26 -4.32 -16.02 10.64
CA LYS A 26 -5.04 -15.33 11.75
C LYS A 26 -6.41 -14.72 11.41
N ASN A 27 -7.04 -15.09 10.29
CA ASN A 27 -7.91 -14.13 9.61
C ASN A 27 -9.35 -13.97 10.10
N ASN A 28 -9.80 -14.70 11.12
CA ASN A 28 -11.14 -14.51 11.74
C ASN A 28 -11.09 -14.66 13.28
N ASP A 29 -9.95 -14.36 13.91
CA ASP A 29 -9.87 -14.42 15.37
C ASP A 29 -10.59 -13.22 15.99
N CYS A 30 -11.87 -13.41 16.30
CA CYS A 30 -12.70 -12.40 16.98
C CYS A 30 -12.37 -12.24 18.47
N SER A 31 -11.45 -13.05 19.02
CA SER A 31 -11.05 -13.02 20.44
C SER A 31 -9.81 -12.15 20.71
N SER A 32 -9.25 -11.53 19.68
CA SER A 32 -8.05 -10.68 19.80
C SER A 32 -8.40 -9.27 20.28
N PHE A 33 -8.03 -8.97 21.52
CA PHE A 33 -8.14 -7.65 22.14
C PHE A 33 -6.77 -7.19 22.65
N ASN A 34 -6.43 -5.92 22.42
CA ASN A 34 -5.17 -5.30 22.84
C ASN A 34 -5.29 -4.59 24.21
N THR A 35 -6.49 -4.50 24.78
CA THR A 35 -6.73 -3.89 26.09
C THR A 35 -6.57 -4.88 27.24
N SER A 36 -5.81 -4.48 28.27
CA SER A 36 -5.59 -5.26 29.50
C SER A 36 -6.84 -5.33 30.40
N GLU A 37 -7.06 -6.47 31.06
CA GLU A 37 -8.07 -6.67 32.11
C GLU A 37 -7.86 -5.77 33.36
N THR A 38 -6.73 -5.08 33.46
CA THR A 38 -6.33 -4.25 34.62
C THR A 38 -7.03 -2.88 34.73
N THR A 39 -8.12 -2.68 33.98
CA THR A 39 -8.88 -1.42 33.97
C THR A 39 -9.76 -1.22 35.20
N ILE A 40 -10.00 0.05 35.56
CA ILE A 40 -10.98 0.44 36.60
C ILE A 40 -12.44 0.28 36.13
N PHE A 41 -12.67 0.19 34.82
CA PHE A 41 -13.99 0.03 34.19
C PHE A 41 -14.28 -1.45 33.89
N LYS A 42 -14.33 -2.30 34.93
CA LYS A 42 -14.34 -3.76 34.79
C LYS A 42 -15.58 -4.30 34.09
N GLY A 43 -16.75 -3.77 34.41
CA GLY A 43 -17.98 -4.17 33.74
C GLY A 43 -17.99 -3.71 32.29
N SER A 44 -17.52 -2.49 32.01
CA SER A 44 -17.44 -1.96 30.64
C SER A 44 -16.49 -2.79 29.78
N TYR A 45 -15.39 -3.26 30.37
CA TYR A 45 -14.47 -4.19 29.74
C TYR A 45 -15.14 -5.53 29.42
N SER A 46 -15.76 -6.18 30.41
CA SER A 46 -16.39 -7.50 30.23
C SER A 46 -17.52 -7.45 29.19
N SER A 47 -18.44 -6.50 29.32
CA SER A 47 -19.54 -6.31 28.38
C SER A 47 -19.06 -5.87 26.99
N GLY A 48 -18.02 -5.03 26.92
CA GLY A 48 -17.43 -4.56 25.67
C GLY A 48 -16.71 -5.65 24.90
N LYS A 49 -16.05 -6.59 25.60
CA LYS A 49 -15.42 -7.77 25.00
C LYS A 49 -16.47 -8.69 24.35
N ILE A 50 -17.51 -9.05 25.11
CA ILE A 50 -18.60 -9.90 24.61
C ILE A 50 -19.27 -9.26 23.40
N TYR A 51 -19.57 -7.95 23.48
CA TYR A 51 -20.16 -7.23 22.36
C TYR A 51 -19.22 -7.18 21.15
N GLY A 52 -17.92 -6.93 21.35
CA GLY A 52 -16.92 -6.89 20.27
C GLY A 52 -16.73 -8.23 19.55
N GLU A 53 -16.71 -9.34 20.30
CA GLU A 53 -16.66 -10.70 19.75
C GLU A 53 -17.89 -10.98 18.87
N ALA A 54 -19.08 -10.70 19.40
CA ALA A 54 -20.36 -10.86 18.70
C ALA A 54 -20.42 -10.01 17.43
N LEU A 55 -20.01 -8.74 17.53
CA LEU A 55 -19.99 -7.81 16.41
C LEU A 55 -19.02 -8.28 15.31
N CYS A 56 -17.84 -8.76 15.70
CA CYS A 56 -16.87 -9.35 14.77
C CYS A 56 -17.41 -10.60 14.06
N GLN A 57 -18.05 -11.52 14.78
CA GLN A 57 -18.66 -12.72 14.20
C GLN A 57 -19.75 -12.37 13.18
N PHE A 58 -20.58 -11.36 13.50
CA PHE A 58 -21.61 -10.86 12.61
C PHE A 58 -21.03 -10.32 11.30
N TYR A 59 -20.00 -9.48 11.35
CA TYR A 59 -19.39 -8.90 10.16
C TYR A 59 -18.54 -9.88 9.36
N THR A 60 -18.00 -10.93 9.98
CA THR A 60 -17.21 -11.96 9.31
C THR A 60 -18.05 -13.12 8.78
N GLY A 61 -19.36 -13.16 9.07
CA GLY A 61 -20.27 -14.20 8.58
C GLY A 61 -19.99 -15.58 9.20
N HIS A 62 -19.62 -15.62 10.49
CA HIS A 62 -19.36 -16.86 11.20
C HIS A 62 -20.60 -17.78 11.24
N GLU A 63 -20.41 -19.10 11.28
CA GLU A 63 -21.49 -20.10 11.20
C GLU A 63 -22.51 -19.99 12.37
N GLN A 64 -22.12 -19.35 13.48
CA GLN A 64 -22.95 -19.03 14.64
C GLN A 64 -23.08 -17.51 14.85
N SER A 65 -23.24 -16.75 13.77
CA SER A 65 -23.36 -15.28 13.85
C SER A 65 -24.56 -14.87 14.73
N PRO A 66 -24.38 -13.90 15.64
CA PRO A 66 -25.48 -13.38 16.45
C PRO A 66 -26.51 -12.68 15.57
N THR A 67 -27.77 -12.66 16.01
CA THR A 67 -28.82 -11.89 15.32
C THR A 67 -28.63 -10.39 15.57
N PHE A 68 -29.22 -9.56 14.71
CA PHE A 68 -29.23 -8.10 14.93
C PHE A 68 -29.88 -7.71 16.27
N GLU A 69 -30.90 -8.46 16.71
CA GLU A 69 -31.55 -8.28 18.01
C GLU A 69 -30.57 -8.58 19.16
N GLU A 70 -29.80 -9.65 19.05
CA GLU A 70 -28.78 -10.01 20.04
C GLU A 70 -27.66 -8.97 20.10
N LEU A 71 -27.19 -8.48 18.96
CA LEU A 71 -26.23 -7.36 18.90
C LEU A 71 -26.78 -6.11 19.57
N THR A 72 -28.05 -5.78 19.32
CA THR A 72 -28.72 -4.63 19.94
C THR A 72 -28.75 -4.80 21.46
N ARG A 73 -29.11 -5.99 21.95
CA ARG A 73 -29.12 -6.31 23.39
C ARG A 73 -27.73 -6.16 24.02
N LEU A 74 -26.70 -6.75 23.42
CA LEU A 74 -25.33 -6.67 23.90
C LEU A 74 -24.80 -5.23 23.90
N SER A 75 -25.12 -4.46 22.85
CA SER A 75 -24.74 -3.05 22.78
C SER A 75 -25.37 -2.21 23.88
N ASN A 76 -26.63 -2.46 24.24
CA ASN A 76 -27.32 -1.75 25.31
C ASN A 76 -26.71 -2.07 26.68
N VAL A 77 -26.31 -3.33 26.90
CA VAL A 77 -25.62 -3.75 28.12
C VAL A 77 -24.28 -3.02 28.27
N TRP A 78 -23.47 -3.00 27.20
CA TRP A 78 -22.19 -2.30 27.20
C TRP A 78 -22.35 -0.78 27.42
N GLN A 79 -23.28 -0.14 26.70
CA GLN A 79 -23.55 1.30 26.86
C GLN A 79 -23.97 1.64 28.30
N ALA A 80 -24.88 0.85 28.88
CA ALA A 80 -25.35 1.07 30.25
C ALA A 80 -24.21 0.95 31.27
N GLN A 81 -23.35 -0.06 31.11
CA GLN A 81 -22.22 -0.27 32.00
C GLN A 81 -21.15 0.83 31.87
N LEU A 82 -20.88 1.27 30.63
CA LEU A 82 -19.96 2.37 30.37
C LEU A 82 -20.47 3.68 30.98
N LEU A 83 -21.77 3.98 30.87
CA LEU A 83 -22.37 5.15 31.50
C LEU A 83 -22.32 5.08 33.02
N LEU A 84 -22.62 3.91 33.59
CA LEU A 84 -22.62 3.69 35.03
C LEU A 84 -21.23 3.91 35.63
N GLU A 85 -20.21 3.25 35.07
CA GLU A 85 -18.84 3.32 35.61
C GLU A 85 -18.15 4.65 35.30
N SER A 86 -18.56 5.35 34.24
CA SER A 86 -18.05 6.68 33.89
C SER A 86 -18.86 7.84 34.47
N ALA A 87 -19.86 7.60 35.34
CA ALA A 87 -20.73 8.63 35.89
C ALA A 87 -19.97 9.81 36.54
N ALA A 88 -18.94 9.53 37.32
CA ALA A 88 -18.08 10.55 37.90
C ALA A 88 -17.30 11.36 36.84
N LEU A 89 -16.87 10.70 35.76
CA LEU A 89 -16.20 11.37 34.63
C LEU A 89 -17.18 12.23 33.83
N ILE A 90 -18.43 11.79 33.68
CA ILE A 90 -19.53 12.51 33.05
C ILE A 90 -19.88 13.79 33.84
N GLN A 91 -19.82 13.77 35.17
CA GLN A 91 -20.05 14.99 35.95
C GLN A 91 -19.00 16.07 35.66
N LEU A 92 -17.76 15.67 35.39
CA LEU A 92 -16.68 16.58 35.01
C LEU A 92 -16.77 17.01 33.54
N VAL A 93 -17.32 16.13 32.69
CA VAL A 93 -17.45 16.31 31.25
C VAL A 93 -18.83 15.79 30.79
N PRO A 94 -19.88 16.62 30.85
CA PRO A 94 -21.25 16.17 30.55
C PRO A 94 -21.44 15.58 29.15
N ASN A 95 -20.70 16.09 28.16
CA ASN A 95 -20.75 15.59 26.78
C ASN A 95 -20.31 14.12 26.67
N LEU A 96 -19.60 13.57 27.65
CA LEU A 96 -19.19 12.17 27.67
C LEU A 96 -20.39 11.22 27.71
N ALA A 97 -21.55 11.66 28.23
CA ALA A 97 -22.76 10.84 28.29
C ALA A 97 -23.29 10.44 26.90
N THR A 98 -22.96 11.18 25.84
CA THR A 98 -23.42 10.86 24.48
C THR A 98 -22.50 9.89 23.75
N TYR A 99 -21.28 9.70 24.24
CA TYR A 99 -20.21 8.95 23.56
C TYR A 99 -20.60 7.48 23.28
N PRO A 100 -21.17 6.72 24.23
CA PRO A 100 -21.51 5.31 23.99
C PRO A 100 -22.50 5.13 22.83
N SER A 101 -23.49 6.00 22.72
CA SER A 101 -24.50 5.94 21.65
C SER A 101 -23.91 6.26 20.27
N ILE A 102 -22.99 7.23 20.18
CA ILE A 102 -22.31 7.60 18.94
C ILE A 102 -21.42 6.45 18.47
N LEU A 103 -20.67 5.85 19.40
CA LEU A 103 -19.82 4.70 19.12
C LEU A 103 -20.65 3.51 18.65
N ASN A 104 -21.73 3.17 19.35
CA ASN A 104 -22.61 2.08 18.97
C ASN A 104 -23.20 2.25 17.56
N ASN A 105 -23.72 3.44 17.25
CA ASN A 105 -24.24 3.72 15.91
C ASN A 105 -23.16 3.58 14.83
N SER A 106 -21.92 3.95 15.15
CA SER A 106 -20.79 3.78 14.23
C SER A 106 -20.37 2.32 14.08
N PHE A 107 -20.48 1.52 15.13
CA PHE A 107 -20.13 0.11 15.14
C PHE A 107 -21.14 -0.75 14.36
N ILE A 108 -22.41 -0.34 14.28
CA ILE A 108 -23.50 -1.08 13.63
C ILE A 108 -23.68 -0.70 12.13
N ASN A 109 -23.50 0.56 11.77
CA ASN A 109 -23.89 1.06 10.43
C ASN A 109 -22.76 1.09 9.38
N ASP A 110 -21.53 0.81 9.80
CA ASP A 110 -20.30 0.74 9.02
C ASP A 110 -19.81 2.03 8.30
N TYR A 111 -18.49 2.13 8.37
CA TYR A 111 -17.48 3.15 8.03
C TYR A 111 -17.71 4.66 8.16
N PRO A 112 -16.72 5.38 8.74
CA PRO A 112 -15.58 4.98 9.56
C PRO A 112 -15.98 4.75 11.02
N VAL A 113 -15.42 3.67 11.58
CA VAL A 113 -15.53 3.36 12.99
C VAL A 113 -14.96 4.50 13.81
N THR A 114 -15.85 5.25 14.43
CA THR A 114 -15.57 6.38 15.29
C THR A 114 -14.77 5.90 16.49
N THR A 115 -13.66 6.56 16.78
CA THR A 115 -12.81 6.22 17.93
C THR A 115 -12.79 7.33 18.96
N VAL A 116 -12.68 6.94 20.22
CA VAL A 116 -12.35 7.87 21.30
C VAL A 116 -10.84 7.98 21.35
N THR A 117 -10.31 9.18 21.15
CA THR A 117 -8.87 9.47 21.24
C THR A 117 -8.60 10.37 22.42
N SER A 118 -7.52 10.10 23.14
CA SER A 118 -6.97 11.02 24.12
C SER A 118 -5.91 11.90 23.45
N LYS A 119 -6.04 13.22 23.57
CA LYS A 119 -5.01 14.18 23.12
C LYS A 119 -4.41 14.85 24.34
N GLY A 120 -3.28 14.34 24.81
CA GLY A 120 -2.66 14.82 26.05
C GLY A 120 -3.34 14.27 27.31
N SER A 121 -3.22 14.97 28.43
CA SER A 121 -3.76 14.55 29.73
C SER A 121 -5.17 15.07 30.05
N ASP A 122 -5.71 15.94 29.20
CA ASP A 122 -6.86 16.80 29.52
C ASP A 122 -7.88 16.92 28.38
N GLN A 123 -7.76 16.11 27.31
CA GLN A 123 -8.71 16.16 26.20
C GLN A 123 -9.11 14.78 25.73
N LEU A 124 -10.43 14.59 25.61
CA LEU A 124 -11.08 13.48 24.93
C LEU A 124 -11.69 13.98 23.63
N SER A 125 -11.41 13.30 22.53
CA SER A 125 -12.02 13.60 21.24
C SER A 125 -12.67 12.35 20.67
N ILE A 126 -13.92 12.50 20.27
CA ILE A 126 -14.57 11.58 19.33
C ILE A 126 -14.50 12.20 17.94
N LYS A 127 -14.08 11.40 16.96
CA LYS A 127 -14.07 11.81 15.55
C LYS A 127 -14.89 10.83 14.71
N ASN A 128 -15.97 11.33 14.13
CA ASN A 128 -16.72 10.73 13.02
C ASN A 128 -16.44 11.56 11.73
N GLU A 129 -16.84 11.11 10.55
CA GLU A 129 -16.74 11.82 9.26
C GLU A 129 -17.26 13.26 9.32
N ASN A 130 -18.37 13.46 10.02
CA ASN A 130 -19.11 14.72 9.98
C ASN A 130 -18.93 15.57 11.23
N THR A 131 -18.36 15.02 12.32
CA THR A 131 -18.33 15.69 13.61
C THR A 131 -17.08 15.33 14.43
N VAL A 132 -16.44 16.36 14.98
CA VAL A 132 -15.43 16.20 16.04
C VAL A 132 -16.02 16.72 17.34
N ILE A 133 -16.33 15.83 18.26
CA ILE A 133 -16.76 16.22 19.61
C ILE A 133 -15.51 16.26 20.48
N ARG A 134 -15.22 17.43 21.04
CA ARG A 134 -14.10 17.63 21.96
C ARG A 134 -14.62 17.90 23.36
N SER A 135 -13.97 17.23 24.30
CA SER A 135 -14.28 17.28 25.71
C SER A 135 -12.98 17.60 26.45
N VAL A 136 -12.95 18.74 27.14
CA VAL A 136 -11.76 19.24 27.83
C VAL A 136 -11.99 19.15 29.33
N PHE A 137 -11.01 18.60 30.05
CA PHE A 137 -11.01 18.53 31.50
C PHE A 137 -10.40 19.82 32.06
N SER A 138 -11.25 20.73 32.54
CA SER A 138 -10.83 22.04 33.06
C SER A 138 -10.15 21.98 34.42
N ASP A 139 -10.40 20.94 35.23
CA ASP A 139 -9.77 20.74 36.54
C ASP A 139 -9.15 19.35 36.64
N ARG A 140 -7.80 19.30 36.65
CA ARG A 140 -7.02 18.06 36.72
C ARG A 140 -7.04 17.40 38.11
N SER A 141 -7.36 18.16 39.16
CA SER A 141 -7.45 17.64 40.53
C SER A 141 -8.79 16.94 40.80
N ALA A 142 -9.82 17.26 40.01
CA ALA A 142 -11.16 16.71 40.16
C ALA A 142 -11.23 15.19 39.95
N CYS A 143 -10.45 14.61 39.03
CA CYS A 143 -10.48 13.16 38.81
C CYS A 143 -9.91 12.36 40.00
N GLY A 144 -8.91 12.90 40.70
CA GLY A 144 -8.31 12.24 41.87
C GLY A 144 -9.30 12.11 43.03
N ASN A 145 -10.13 13.14 43.22
CA ASN A 145 -11.17 13.16 44.26
C ASN A 145 -12.34 12.23 43.94
N SER A 146 -12.68 12.04 42.67
CA SER A 146 -13.83 11.23 42.25
C SER A 146 -13.54 9.73 42.12
N PHE A 147 -12.28 9.33 41.93
CA PHE A 147 -11.89 7.93 41.71
C PHE A 147 -10.93 7.36 42.78
N GLY A 148 -10.60 8.13 43.82
CA GLY A 148 -10.08 7.64 45.11
C GLY A 148 -8.68 7.01 45.15
N ASN A 149 -7.93 6.94 44.04
CA ASN A 149 -6.78 6.02 43.90
C ASN A 149 -5.43 6.67 43.54
N ASN A 150 -5.19 7.95 43.84
CA ASN A 150 -4.00 8.69 43.35
C ASN A 150 -3.83 8.69 41.81
N MET A 151 -4.84 8.22 41.08
CA MET A 151 -4.83 8.21 39.62
C MET A 151 -5.02 9.63 39.10
N ASN A 152 -4.16 10.03 38.17
CA ASN A 152 -4.32 11.32 37.51
C ASN A 152 -5.36 11.21 36.38
N CYS A 153 -5.95 12.33 35.95
CA CYS A 153 -6.97 12.33 34.88
C CYS A 153 -6.49 11.62 33.61
N ARG A 154 -5.19 11.66 33.28
CA ARG A 154 -4.63 10.99 32.09
C ARG A 154 -4.84 9.48 32.16
N GLU A 155 -4.59 8.86 33.31
CA GLU A 155 -4.78 7.42 33.50
C GLU A 155 -6.27 7.04 33.39
N ILE A 156 -7.15 7.79 34.03
CA ILE A 156 -8.60 7.55 33.99
C ILE A 156 -9.14 7.72 32.56
N ILE A 157 -8.72 8.79 31.88
CA ILE A 157 -9.05 9.05 30.48
C ILE A 157 -8.53 7.92 29.59
N SER A 158 -7.29 7.48 29.77
CA SER A 158 -6.71 6.37 29.01
C SER A 158 -7.50 5.08 29.22
N ASN A 159 -7.82 4.74 30.46
CA ASN A 159 -8.64 3.57 30.80
C ASN A 159 -10.03 3.65 30.16
N TYR A 160 -10.68 4.81 30.22
CA TYR A 160 -11.96 5.05 29.57
C TYR A 160 -11.87 4.87 28.06
N THR A 161 -10.86 5.46 27.40
CA THR A 161 -10.68 5.32 25.96
C THR A 161 -10.45 3.87 25.54
N SER A 162 -9.74 3.09 26.35
CA SER A 162 -9.50 1.67 26.07
C SER A 162 -10.81 0.89 26.08
N VAL A 163 -11.60 1.01 27.15
CA VAL A 163 -12.86 0.24 27.27
C VAL A 163 -13.97 0.75 26.34
N ALA A 164 -13.96 2.04 26.00
CA ALA A 164 -14.93 2.61 25.07
C ALA A 164 -14.68 2.17 23.62
N ASN A 165 -13.42 1.97 23.22
CA ASN A 165 -13.07 1.49 21.89
C ASN A 165 -13.05 -0.04 21.77
N LEU A 166 -13.14 -0.76 22.89
CA LEU A 166 -12.97 -2.20 22.98
C LEU A 166 -13.85 -2.99 21.98
N PRO A 167 -15.16 -2.68 21.80
CA PRO A 167 -15.99 -3.46 20.87
C PRO A 167 -15.52 -3.39 19.41
N ALA A 168 -14.77 -2.34 19.04
CA ALA A 168 -14.26 -2.14 17.69
C ALA A 168 -12.89 -2.78 17.44
N GLU A 169 -12.17 -3.24 18.47
CA GLU A 169 -10.80 -3.75 18.31
C GLU A 169 -10.70 -4.95 17.36
N PRO A 170 -11.53 -6.01 17.47
CA PRO A 170 -11.39 -7.17 16.60
C PRO A 170 -11.69 -6.84 15.14
N ILE A 171 -12.71 -6.01 14.88
CA ILE A 171 -13.09 -5.58 13.53
C ILE A 171 -11.99 -4.73 12.90
N LYS A 172 -11.42 -3.79 13.65
CA LYS A 172 -10.27 -3.00 13.18
C LYS A 172 -9.07 -3.88 12.86
N THR A 173 -8.80 -4.89 13.67
CA THR A 173 -7.70 -5.84 13.45
C THR A 173 -7.91 -6.63 12.16
N ILE A 174 -9.13 -7.14 11.91
CA ILE A 174 -9.45 -7.88 10.68
C ILE A 174 -9.43 -6.98 9.45
N GLN A 175 -10.05 -5.79 9.52
CA GLN A 175 -10.02 -4.81 8.43
C GLN A 175 -8.59 -4.38 8.10
N SER A 176 -7.78 -4.07 9.12
CA SER A 176 -6.37 -3.74 8.94
C SER A 176 -5.58 -4.92 8.37
N GLY A 177 -5.84 -6.14 8.84
CA GLY A 177 -5.23 -7.37 8.31
C GLY A 177 -5.56 -7.58 6.83
N ASN A 178 -6.81 -7.39 6.42
CA ASN A 178 -7.23 -7.51 5.02
C ASN A 178 -6.64 -6.40 4.14
N ALA A 179 -6.61 -5.15 4.63
CA ALA A 179 -5.94 -4.05 3.95
C ALA A 179 -4.43 -4.30 3.80
N LEU A 180 -3.77 -4.79 4.85
CA LEU A 180 -2.36 -5.18 4.83
C LEU A 180 -2.09 -6.33 3.86
N LYS A 181 -2.99 -7.32 3.78
CA LYS A 181 -2.89 -8.40 2.78
C LYS A 181 -2.94 -7.86 1.36
N GLN A 182 -3.90 -6.98 1.05
CA GLN A 182 -3.98 -6.34 -0.26
C GLN A 182 -2.73 -5.51 -0.56
N LEU A 183 -2.24 -4.74 0.41
CA LEU A 183 -0.98 -3.99 0.30
C LEU A 183 0.23 -4.90 0.03
N ASN A 184 0.32 -6.03 0.73
CA ASN A 184 1.38 -7.02 0.53
C ASN A 184 1.31 -7.66 -0.86
N LEU A 185 0.10 -7.91 -1.40
CA LEU A 185 -0.07 -8.38 -2.77
C LEU A 185 0.44 -7.35 -3.78
N TYR A 186 0.05 -6.07 -3.65
CA TYR A 186 0.56 -5.01 -4.52
C TYR A 186 2.07 -4.85 -4.40
N SER A 187 2.62 -4.86 -3.18
CA SER A 187 4.06 -4.79 -2.93
C SER A 187 4.80 -5.93 -3.65
N LYS A 188 4.29 -7.17 -3.54
CA LYS A 188 4.86 -8.32 -4.24
C LYS A 188 4.75 -8.21 -5.77
N GLN A 189 3.65 -7.67 -6.29
CA GLN A 189 3.50 -7.43 -7.73
C GLN A 189 4.52 -6.41 -8.24
N TRP A 190 4.71 -5.29 -7.53
CA TRP A 190 5.74 -4.30 -7.87
C TRP A 190 7.16 -4.86 -7.74
N GLN A 191 7.43 -5.68 -6.72
CA GLN A 191 8.70 -6.39 -6.62
C GLN A 191 8.93 -7.31 -7.82
N ASN A 192 7.89 -8.04 -8.26
CA ASN A 192 7.97 -8.86 -9.47
C ASN A 192 8.21 -8.01 -10.72
N TYR A 193 7.54 -6.87 -10.86
CA TYR A 193 7.75 -5.94 -11.97
C TYR A 193 9.23 -5.53 -12.06
N TYR A 194 9.82 -5.01 -10.98
CA TYR A 194 11.21 -4.58 -10.98
C TYR A 194 12.24 -5.73 -11.10
N THR A 195 11.87 -6.95 -10.72
CA THR A 195 12.80 -8.08 -10.75
C THR A 195 12.75 -8.88 -12.03
N LYS A 196 11.55 -9.06 -12.60
CA LYS A 196 11.25 -9.95 -13.73
C LYS A 196 11.03 -9.20 -15.03
N ALA A 197 10.38 -8.03 -15.02
CA ALA A 197 10.17 -7.26 -16.24
C ALA A 197 11.51 -6.75 -16.81
N ARG A 198 11.49 -6.21 -18.03
CA ARG A 198 12.70 -5.61 -18.63
C ARG A 198 13.07 -4.34 -17.88
N SER A 199 14.36 -4.04 -17.83
CA SER A 199 14.88 -2.79 -17.28
C SER A 199 14.27 -1.59 -18.02
N GLN A 200 14.16 -0.47 -17.31
CA GLN A 200 13.57 0.74 -17.87
C GLN A 200 14.50 1.91 -17.65
N THR A 201 14.78 2.64 -18.72
CA THR A 201 15.45 3.92 -18.63
C THR A 201 14.53 4.97 -18.02
N PHE A 202 15.10 6.13 -17.71
CA PHE A 202 14.31 7.28 -17.25
C PHE A 202 13.21 7.67 -18.27
N ILE A 203 13.49 7.56 -19.58
CA ILE A 203 12.54 7.91 -20.63
C ILE A 203 11.39 6.90 -20.66
N ASP A 204 11.69 5.61 -20.56
CA ASP A 204 10.70 4.54 -20.51
C ASP A 204 9.77 4.71 -19.30
N ILE A 205 10.33 5.02 -18.12
CA ILE A 205 9.56 5.28 -16.91
C ILE A 205 8.62 6.46 -17.14
N LEU A 206 9.10 7.58 -17.71
CA LEU A 206 8.24 8.74 -18.00
C LEU A 206 7.10 8.41 -18.96
N LEU A 207 7.39 7.64 -20.02
CA LEU A 207 6.39 7.21 -20.99
C LEU A 207 5.30 6.35 -20.32
N ASN A 208 5.70 5.29 -19.61
CA ASN A 208 4.74 4.41 -18.93
C ASN A 208 3.95 5.15 -17.85
N SER A 209 4.60 6.08 -17.13
CA SER A 209 3.94 6.94 -16.15
C SER A 209 2.84 7.79 -16.78
N TYR A 210 3.14 8.37 -17.95
CA TYR A 210 2.19 9.19 -18.69
C TYR A 210 1.01 8.38 -19.21
N LEU A 211 1.26 7.18 -19.74
CA LEU A 211 0.23 6.28 -20.26
C LEU A 211 -0.70 5.78 -19.14
N ASN A 212 -0.16 5.43 -17.98
CA ASN A 212 -0.91 4.88 -16.85
C ASN A 212 -1.34 5.94 -15.81
N ARG A 213 -1.25 7.24 -16.15
CA ARG A 213 -1.52 8.36 -15.22
C ARG A 213 -2.88 8.30 -14.52
N LYS A 214 -3.91 7.78 -15.20
CA LYS A 214 -5.28 7.73 -14.67
C LYS A 214 -5.38 6.74 -13.51
N ASP A 215 -4.60 5.67 -13.54
CA ASP A 215 -4.60 4.69 -12.47
C ASP A 215 -3.83 5.21 -11.26
N TYR A 216 -2.70 5.88 -11.50
CA TYR A 216 -1.89 6.48 -10.43
C TYR A 216 -2.59 7.65 -9.71
N GLN A 217 -3.52 8.36 -10.36
CA GLN A 217 -4.23 9.50 -9.76
C GLN A 217 -5.36 9.09 -8.80
N LYS A 218 -5.68 7.80 -8.66
CA LYS A 218 -6.82 7.34 -7.86
C LYS A 218 -6.58 7.42 -6.34
N GLY A 219 -5.38 7.76 -5.88
CA GLY A 219 -5.07 7.92 -4.45
C GLY A 219 -5.15 6.62 -3.64
N GLN A 220 -5.10 5.47 -4.32
CA GLN A 220 -5.17 4.14 -3.74
C GLN A 220 -4.04 3.27 -4.32
N PRO A 221 -3.60 2.21 -3.60
CA PRO A 221 -2.62 1.27 -4.13
C PRO A 221 -3.08 0.67 -5.46
N VAL A 222 -2.17 0.59 -6.42
CA VAL A 222 -2.44 0.01 -7.75
C VAL A 222 -1.38 -1.04 -8.09
N SER A 223 -1.79 -2.01 -8.91
CA SER A 223 -0.86 -2.96 -9.52
C SER A 223 0.08 -2.25 -10.51
N PRO A 224 1.29 -2.81 -10.75
CA PRO A 224 2.10 -2.38 -11.87
C PRO A 224 1.34 -2.57 -13.20
N PRO A 225 1.66 -1.78 -14.24
CA PRO A 225 1.06 -1.97 -15.55
C PRO A 225 1.45 -3.35 -16.09
N SER A 226 0.53 -4.05 -16.76
CA SER A 226 0.80 -5.36 -17.39
C SER A 226 1.70 -5.29 -18.61
N GLU A 227 1.91 -4.07 -19.12
CA GLU A 227 2.64 -3.78 -20.36
C GLU A 227 3.74 -2.76 -20.07
N GLN A 228 4.87 -2.90 -20.77
CA GLN A 228 5.96 -1.94 -20.76
C GLN A 228 6.11 -1.33 -22.15
N TRP A 229 6.16 -0.01 -22.20
CA TRP A 229 6.49 0.75 -23.40
C TRP A 229 7.92 1.29 -23.32
N PHE A 230 8.66 1.22 -24.41
CA PHE A 230 10.03 1.73 -24.49
C PHE A 230 10.11 2.83 -25.53
N ALA A 231 10.93 3.84 -25.23
CA ALA A 231 11.23 4.91 -26.15
C ALA A 231 12.64 5.44 -25.91
N LEU A 232 13.42 5.55 -26.98
CA LEU A 232 14.82 5.99 -26.94
C LEU A 232 15.64 5.12 -25.97
N HIS A 233 15.42 3.81 -26.02
CA HIS A 233 16.04 2.85 -25.12
C HIS A 233 17.36 2.34 -25.73
N PRO A 234 18.53 2.75 -25.23
CA PRO A 234 19.81 2.27 -25.75
C PRO A 234 20.13 0.88 -25.18
N SER A 235 20.76 0.04 -25.98
CA SER A 235 21.25 -1.28 -25.58
C SER A 235 22.52 -1.65 -26.35
N ILE A 236 23.30 -2.57 -25.80
CA ILE A 236 24.46 -3.15 -26.50
C ILE A 236 24.05 -4.51 -27.04
N VAL A 237 24.41 -4.81 -28.28
CA VAL A 237 24.07 -6.07 -28.95
C VAL A 237 25.30 -6.69 -29.58
N LEU A 238 25.20 -7.99 -29.90
CA LEU A 238 26.13 -8.69 -30.77
C LEU A 238 25.43 -8.95 -32.10
N GLU A 239 25.99 -8.45 -33.19
CA GLU A 239 25.40 -8.51 -34.52
C GLU A 239 26.28 -9.27 -35.51
N TYR A 240 25.68 -10.17 -36.27
CA TYR A 240 26.23 -10.82 -37.46
C TYR A 240 25.64 -10.18 -38.73
N VAL A 241 26.50 -9.78 -39.67
CA VAL A 241 26.12 -9.29 -41.00
C VAL A 241 26.84 -10.12 -42.06
N ASP A 242 26.10 -10.72 -42.98
CA ASP A 242 26.65 -11.70 -43.94
C ASP A 242 27.57 -11.05 -44.99
N GLY A 243 27.16 -9.91 -45.56
CA GLY A 243 27.93 -9.17 -46.56
C GLY A 243 29.14 -8.39 -46.01
N ALA A 244 29.41 -8.43 -44.70
CA ALA A 244 30.59 -7.79 -44.13
C ALA A 244 31.87 -8.59 -44.45
N THR A 245 33.00 -7.87 -44.58
CA THR A 245 34.32 -8.49 -44.84
C THR A 245 34.69 -9.52 -43.78
N ASP A 246 35.42 -10.56 -44.17
CA ASP A 246 35.92 -11.59 -43.26
C ASP A 246 36.61 -10.98 -42.03
N GLY A 247 36.19 -11.41 -40.84
CA GLY A 247 36.66 -10.88 -39.56
C GLY A 247 35.83 -9.71 -39.01
N GLU A 248 35.03 -9.05 -39.84
CA GLU A 248 34.10 -7.97 -39.44
C GLU A 248 32.64 -8.42 -39.41
N GLN A 249 32.33 -9.69 -39.71
CA GLN A 249 30.94 -10.19 -39.75
C GLN A 249 30.27 -10.14 -38.39
N PHE A 250 30.96 -10.54 -37.32
CA PHE A 250 30.44 -10.55 -35.96
C PHE A 250 31.02 -9.41 -35.12
N LYS A 251 30.18 -8.47 -34.67
CA LYS A 251 30.64 -7.27 -33.96
C LYS A 251 29.68 -6.82 -32.85
N GLU A 252 30.24 -6.20 -31.82
CA GLU A 252 29.46 -5.45 -30.83
C GLU A 252 28.90 -4.17 -31.47
N ALA A 253 27.64 -3.87 -31.19
CA ALA A 253 26.96 -2.71 -31.75
C ALA A 253 26.09 -2.01 -30.71
N LEU A 254 25.86 -0.72 -30.91
CA LEU A 254 24.89 0.05 -30.14
C LEU A 254 23.55 0.00 -30.85
N VAL A 255 22.50 -0.41 -30.16
CA VAL A 255 21.13 -0.33 -30.66
C VAL A 255 20.34 0.71 -29.89
N VAL A 256 19.49 1.45 -30.59
CA VAL A 256 18.49 2.33 -30.00
C VAL A 256 17.12 1.85 -30.42
N GLU A 257 16.31 1.53 -29.42
CA GLU A 257 14.90 1.23 -29.57
C GLU A 257 14.10 2.54 -29.53
N TRP A 258 13.55 2.90 -30.69
CA TRP A 258 12.78 4.14 -30.86
C TRP A 258 11.38 4.01 -30.25
N PHE A 259 10.78 2.85 -30.47
CA PHE A 259 9.46 2.51 -29.97
C PHE A 259 9.38 1.01 -29.79
N GLY A 260 9.01 0.57 -28.60
CA GLY A 260 8.73 -0.83 -28.38
C GLY A 260 7.72 -1.09 -27.29
N TYR A 261 7.30 -2.34 -27.28
CA TYR A 261 6.23 -2.86 -26.45
C TYR A 261 6.65 -4.21 -25.89
N ASN A 262 6.36 -4.46 -24.62
CA ASN A 262 6.61 -5.73 -23.97
C ASN A 262 5.48 -6.10 -23.03
N ASN A 263 4.86 -7.25 -23.27
CA ASN A 263 3.94 -7.87 -22.33
C ASN A 263 4.76 -8.74 -21.37
N TRP A 264 5.07 -8.19 -20.19
CA TRP A 264 6.05 -8.79 -19.30
C TRP A 264 5.46 -9.84 -18.34
N ASP A 265 4.15 -9.79 -18.08
CA ASP A 265 3.43 -10.62 -17.09
C ASP A 265 2.59 -11.74 -17.74
N SER A 266 2.76 -12.00 -19.05
CA SER A 266 2.12 -13.12 -19.72
C SER A 266 2.81 -14.46 -19.41
N SER A 267 2.13 -15.57 -19.66
CA SER A 267 2.69 -16.93 -19.51
C SER A 267 3.95 -17.16 -20.35
N LEU A 268 4.03 -16.47 -21.50
CA LEU A 268 5.22 -16.32 -22.31
C LEU A 268 5.44 -14.82 -22.55
N PRO A 269 6.35 -14.18 -21.79
CA PRO A 269 6.63 -12.75 -21.96
C PRO A 269 7.23 -12.46 -23.33
N LEU A 270 6.57 -11.59 -24.09
CA LEU A 270 6.94 -11.26 -25.46
C LEU A 270 6.82 -9.76 -25.72
N GLY A 271 7.72 -9.26 -26.54
CA GLY A 271 7.73 -7.87 -26.96
C GLY A 271 8.28 -7.68 -28.37
N VAL A 272 8.06 -6.51 -28.92
CA VAL A 272 8.53 -6.11 -30.25
C VAL A 272 8.86 -4.62 -30.27
N SER A 273 9.91 -4.28 -31.01
CA SER A 273 10.44 -2.92 -31.04
C SER A 273 10.99 -2.55 -32.41
N LEU A 274 10.85 -1.28 -32.76
CA LEU A 274 11.49 -0.64 -33.91
C LEU A 274 12.84 -0.09 -33.47
N VAL A 275 13.89 -0.51 -34.17
CA VAL A 275 15.26 -0.23 -33.74
C VAL A 275 16.11 0.38 -34.84
N THR A 276 17.15 1.09 -34.41
CA THR A 276 18.29 1.47 -35.24
C THR A 276 19.55 0.99 -34.55
N LEU A 277 20.43 0.39 -35.31
CA LEU A 277 21.69 -0.17 -34.86
C LEU A 277 22.83 0.61 -35.50
N TYR A 278 23.88 0.86 -34.72
CA TYR A 278 25.12 1.48 -35.17
C TYR A 278 26.31 0.59 -34.85
N SER A 279 27.11 0.29 -35.87
CA SER A 279 28.38 -0.42 -35.77
C SER A 279 29.35 0.13 -36.80
N ASP A 280 30.52 0.58 -36.38
CA ASP A 280 31.58 1.05 -37.29
C ASP A 280 32.14 -0.13 -38.11
N ARG A 281 31.86 -0.21 -39.42
CA ARG A 281 32.30 -1.30 -40.31
C ARG A 281 32.88 -0.72 -41.60
N ALA A 282 34.00 -1.28 -42.06
CA ALA A 282 34.71 -0.74 -43.22
C ALA A 282 34.03 -1.00 -44.58
N SER A 283 33.11 -1.97 -44.65
CA SER A 283 32.65 -2.59 -45.90
C SER A 283 31.13 -2.66 -46.08
N VAL A 284 30.37 -2.31 -45.04
CA VAL A 284 28.89 -2.20 -45.07
C VAL A 284 28.49 -0.94 -44.31
N ASP A 285 27.28 -0.46 -44.56
CA ASP A 285 26.76 0.74 -43.92
C ASP A 285 26.76 0.63 -42.39
N ASP A 286 27.26 1.67 -41.72
CA ASP A 286 27.41 1.66 -40.25
C ASP A 286 26.07 1.63 -39.51
N VAL A 287 24.98 2.02 -40.18
CA VAL A 287 23.65 2.18 -39.60
C VAL A 287 22.69 1.17 -40.22
N GLY A 288 22.03 0.38 -39.36
CA GLY A 288 20.98 -0.55 -39.76
C GLY A 288 19.65 -0.22 -39.11
N HIS A 289 18.54 -0.42 -39.82
CA HIS A 289 17.19 -0.27 -39.26
C HIS A 289 16.46 -1.61 -39.25
N GLY A 290 15.62 -1.84 -38.25
CA GLY A 290 15.02 -3.16 -38.12
C GLY A 290 14.01 -3.35 -37.02
N LEU A 291 13.74 -4.63 -36.75
CA LEU A 291 12.85 -5.09 -35.70
C LEU A 291 13.64 -5.87 -34.66
N MET A 292 13.30 -5.65 -33.40
CA MET A 292 13.78 -6.44 -32.26
C MET A 292 12.59 -7.14 -31.62
N PHE A 293 12.75 -8.41 -31.28
CA PHE A 293 11.78 -9.20 -30.54
C PHE A 293 12.35 -9.53 -29.17
N HIS A 294 11.55 -9.27 -28.13
CA HIS A 294 11.91 -9.60 -26.75
C HIS A 294 11.27 -10.92 -26.36
N VAL A 295 12.05 -11.78 -25.68
CA VAL A 295 11.62 -13.10 -25.23
C VAL A 295 12.00 -13.26 -23.76
N ASP A 296 11.03 -13.66 -22.95
CA ASP A 296 11.20 -13.97 -21.52
C ASP A 296 11.79 -12.80 -20.71
N ASN A 297 11.54 -11.56 -21.15
CA ASN A 297 12.04 -10.31 -20.53
C ASN A 297 13.57 -10.18 -20.37
N ASN A 298 14.36 -11.14 -20.84
CA ASN A 298 15.81 -11.19 -20.60
C ASN A 298 16.61 -11.25 -21.89
N TYR A 299 16.02 -11.81 -22.94
CA TYR A 299 16.66 -12.01 -24.23
C TYR A 299 15.98 -11.17 -25.29
N SER A 300 16.75 -10.68 -26.25
CA SER A 300 16.18 -10.11 -27.47
C SER A 300 16.95 -10.57 -28.68
N ILE A 301 16.23 -10.80 -29.76
CA ILE A 301 16.76 -11.19 -31.06
C ILE A 301 16.18 -10.21 -32.06
N GLY A 302 16.97 -9.73 -33.02
CA GLY A 302 16.45 -8.85 -34.04
C GLY A 302 17.10 -9.05 -35.38
N VAL A 303 16.47 -8.41 -36.36
CA VAL A 303 16.90 -8.39 -37.75
C VAL A 303 16.99 -6.94 -38.19
N THR A 304 18.10 -6.59 -38.82
CA THR A 304 18.45 -5.25 -39.31
C THR A 304 18.72 -5.32 -40.80
N LYS A 305 18.54 -4.20 -41.49
CA LYS A 305 18.95 -4.02 -42.87
C LYS A 305 19.97 -2.88 -42.92
N HIS A 306 21.17 -3.17 -43.44
CA HIS A 306 22.28 -2.26 -43.68
C HIS A 306 22.45 -2.14 -45.20
N ASP A 307 21.96 -1.06 -45.80
CA ASP A 307 21.82 -0.91 -47.26
C ASP A 307 21.13 -2.11 -47.92
N ASP A 308 21.86 -3.01 -48.59
CA ASP A 308 21.33 -4.20 -49.26
C ASP A 308 21.61 -5.51 -48.49
N GLU A 309 22.27 -5.41 -47.33
CA GLU A 309 22.68 -6.55 -46.51
C GLU A 309 21.79 -6.72 -45.27
N ALA A 310 21.54 -7.98 -44.90
CA ALA A 310 20.77 -8.32 -43.70
C ALA A 310 21.69 -8.61 -42.51
N GLY A 311 21.34 -8.03 -41.36
CA GLY A 311 21.96 -8.31 -40.06
C GLY A 311 21.03 -9.10 -39.16
N ILE A 312 21.60 -9.96 -38.32
CA ILE A 312 20.92 -10.63 -37.22
C ILE A 312 21.68 -10.31 -35.95
N PHE A 313 20.99 -9.87 -34.91
CA PHE A 313 21.62 -9.55 -33.63
C PHE A 313 20.92 -10.20 -32.45
N ILE A 314 21.68 -10.38 -31.38
CA ILE A 314 21.20 -10.86 -30.09
C ILE A 314 21.64 -9.91 -28.98
N THR A 315 20.84 -9.83 -27.92
CA THR A 315 21.19 -9.07 -26.72
C THR A 315 20.55 -9.66 -25.48
N VAL A 316 21.21 -9.42 -24.35
CA VAL A 316 20.67 -9.66 -23.02
C VAL A 316 20.44 -8.32 -22.34
N ASP A 317 19.45 -8.23 -21.46
CA ASP A 317 19.18 -7.01 -20.70
C ASP A 317 20.31 -6.72 -19.69
N LEU A 318 21.38 -6.08 -20.18
CA LEU A 318 22.57 -5.76 -19.38
C LEU A 318 22.26 -4.73 -18.31
N LEU A 319 21.35 -3.79 -18.57
CA LEU A 319 20.93 -2.78 -17.59
C LEU A 319 20.38 -3.45 -16.32
N LYS A 320 19.65 -4.57 -16.48
CA LYS A 320 19.15 -5.38 -15.37
C LYS A 320 20.25 -6.05 -14.53
N LEU A 321 21.46 -6.23 -15.07
CA LEU A 321 22.63 -6.71 -14.32
C LEU A 321 23.31 -5.61 -13.51
N PHE A 322 23.22 -4.35 -13.97
CA PHE A 322 23.77 -3.18 -13.28
C PHE A 322 22.77 -2.52 -12.32
N GLU A 323 21.47 -2.80 -12.46
CA GLU A 323 20.45 -2.35 -11.53
C GLU A 323 20.53 -3.08 -10.19
N ASP A 324 20.86 -2.35 -9.11
CA ASP A 324 20.64 -2.84 -7.76
C ASP A 324 19.14 -2.83 -7.44
N LYS A 325 18.50 -3.95 -7.78
CA LYS A 325 17.05 -4.18 -7.62
C LYS A 325 16.58 -3.92 -6.19
N GLN A 326 17.41 -4.25 -5.19
CA GLN A 326 17.04 -4.11 -3.79
C GLN A 326 17.16 -2.66 -3.32
N SER A 327 18.17 -1.90 -3.76
CA SER A 327 18.27 -0.47 -3.42
C SER A 327 17.32 0.41 -4.22
N ASN A 328 17.01 0.08 -5.47
CA ASN A 328 15.98 0.77 -6.26
C ASN A 328 14.61 0.65 -5.59
N TYR A 329 14.26 -0.55 -5.15
CA TYR A 329 13.09 -0.79 -4.30
C TYR A 329 13.15 0.00 -2.99
N LYS A 330 14.24 -0.13 -2.22
CA LYS A 330 14.41 0.57 -0.92
C LYS A 330 14.38 2.10 -1.05
N ARG A 331 14.88 2.66 -2.16
CA ARG A 331 14.90 4.11 -2.44
C ARG A 331 13.51 4.64 -2.77
N GLN A 332 12.68 3.86 -3.47
CA GLN A 332 11.28 4.21 -3.64
C GLN A 332 10.58 4.16 -2.29
N VAL A 333 10.74 3.06 -1.55
CA VAL A 333 10.25 2.85 -0.17
C VAL A 333 10.58 4.01 0.78
N SER A 334 11.84 4.47 0.80
CA SER A 334 12.29 5.49 1.75
C SER A 334 11.67 6.85 1.46
N LYS A 335 11.51 7.20 0.19
CA LYS A 335 10.85 8.45 -0.22
C LYS A 335 9.40 8.49 0.24
N ILE A 336 8.70 7.36 0.27
CA ILE A 336 7.32 7.30 0.80
C ILE A 336 7.25 7.62 2.29
N LYS A 337 8.18 7.07 3.09
CA LYS A 337 8.21 7.31 4.55
C LYS A 337 8.41 8.79 4.90
N GLU A 338 9.12 9.52 4.04
CA GLU A 338 9.38 10.96 4.21
C GLU A 338 8.14 11.82 3.91
N TYR A 339 7.24 11.39 3.03
CA TYR A 339 5.99 12.11 2.72
C TYR A 339 4.81 11.80 3.67
N LEU A 340 4.90 10.71 4.43
CA LEU A 340 3.87 10.30 5.39
C LEU A 340 4.10 10.82 6.82
N ASN A 341 5.27 11.40 7.08
CA ASN A 341 5.62 12.07 8.33
C ASN A 341 5.49 13.60 8.17
#